data_AF-A0A1G7Z9B4-F1
#
_entry.id   AF-A0A1G7Z9B4-F1
#
_cell.length_a   1.000
_cell.length_b   1.000
_cell.length_c   1.000
_cell.angle_alpha   90.00
_cell.angle_beta   90.00
_cell.angle_gamma   90.00
#
_symmetry.space_group_name_H-M   'P 1'
#
loop_
_entity.id
_entity.type
_entity.pdbx_description
1 polymer ?
#
loop_
_entity_poly.entity_id
_entity_poly.type
_entity_poly.pdbx_seq_one_letter_code
_entity_poly.pdbx_strand_id
1 'polypeptide(L)'
;MIQHKFKIKDGVLLETKEVIIKDRTKLFKYNPNLKMLAEDIRRSRNDEHLKNYLLKAQELFAEDIEKTKAVKSPALGNHSIFYYMYGHMNDWVNYAEKELIQEKAMLTQAYRLEETIQILKLSRSYKEAVEKLMETLGLDEIGARYVADQRLSVITGIIPDVQKECIEEHEKRLSNVKELATYDR
;
A
#
# COMPACT_ATOMS: atom_id res chain seq x y z
N MET A 1 14.47 9.03 -7.65
CA MET A 1 14.09 8.50 -8.98
C MET A 1 13.52 9.63 -9.80
N ILE A 2 13.84 9.71 -11.09
CA ILE A 2 13.34 10.75 -12.00
C ILE A 2 11.99 10.27 -12.56
N GLN A 3 10.93 11.06 -12.39
CA GLN A 3 9.63 10.81 -13.02
C GLN A 3 9.43 11.83 -14.15
N HIS A 4 9.20 11.31 -15.36
CA HIS A 4 8.85 12.11 -16.52
C HIS A 4 7.33 12.19 -16.66
N LYS A 5 6.79 13.41 -16.79
CA LYS A 5 5.36 13.64 -17.03
C LYS A 5 5.12 13.90 -18.50
N PHE A 6 4.15 13.21 -19.08
CA PHE A 6 3.79 13.35 -20.49
C PHE A 6 2.35 13.82 -20.66
N LYS A 7 2.08 14.51 -21.76
CA LYS A 7 0.74 14.89 -22.21
C LYS A 7 0.57 14.45 -23.66
N ILE A 8 -0.61 13.92 -24.01
CA ILE A 8 -0.97 13.67 -25.40
C ILE A 8 -1.75 14.88 -25.92
N LYS A 9 -1.26 15.46 -27.01
CA LYS A 9 -1.95 16.51 -27.77
C LYS A 9 -1.88 16.15 -29.26
N ASP A 10 -3.01 16.15 -29.94
CA ASP A 10 -3.12 15.87 -31.38
C ASP A 10 -2.49 14.53 -31.80
N GLY A 11 -2.65 13.50 -30.96
CA GLY A 11 -2.10 12.16 -31.21
C GLY A 11 -0.60 12.00 -30.98
N VAL A 12 0.11 13.06 -30.59
CA VAL A 12 1.55 13.05 -30.32
C VAL A 12 1.82 13.14 -28.81
N LEU A 13 2.71 12.29 -28.32
CA LEU A 13 3.14 12.27 -26.91
C LEU A 13 4.24 13.30 -26.71
N LEU A 14 4.01 14.27 -25.83
CA LEU A 14 4.97 15.33 -25.51
C LEU A 14 5.44 15.16 -24.07
N GLU A 15 6.75 15.22 -23.85
CA GLU A 15 7.34 15.30 -22.52
C GLU A 15 7.18 16.72 -21.98
N THR A 16 6.63 16.84 -20.78
CA THR A 16 6.19 18.12 -20.22
C THR A 16 6.95 18.55 -18.97
N LYS A 17 7.51 17.61 -18.20
CA LYS A 17 8.33 17.95 -17.04
C LYS A 17 9.10 16.76 -16.48
N GLU A 18 10.33 17.02 -16.07
CA GLU A 18 11.16 16.14 -15.24
C GLU A 18 10.96 16.46 -13.75
N VAL A 19 10.63 15.47 -12.93
CA VAL A 19 10.46 15.62 -11.47
C VAL A 19 11.31 14.61 -10.72
N ILE A 20 12.19 15.11 -9.85
CA ILE A 20 13.00 14.28 -8.96
C ILE A 20 12.17 13.90 -7.73
N ILE A 21 11.81 12.63 -7.60
CA ILE A 21 11.05 12.09 -6.46
C ILE A 21 12.02 11.67 -5.36
N LYS A 22 11.91 12.35 -4.21
CA LYS A 22 12.66 12.09 -2.98
C LYS A 22 11.90 11.21 -1.97
N ASP A 23 10.58 11.08 -2.11
CA ASP A 23 9.72 10.30 -1.23
C ASP A 23 8.84 9.36 -2.07
N ARG A 24 9.13 8.06 -1.95
CA ARG A 24 8.54 6.98 -2.78
C ARG A 24 7.10 6.64 -2.37
N THR A 25 6.63 7.08 -1.21
CA THR A 25 5.26 6.81 -0.72
C THR A 25 4.18 7.42 -1.60
N LYS A 26 4.50 8.45 -2.39
CA LYS A 26 3.58 9.10 -3.34
C LYS A 26 3.36 8.30 -4.64
N LEU A 27 4.14 7.26 -4.91
CA LEU A 27 3.94 6.38 -6.06
C LEU A 27 2.72 5.45 -5.89
N PHE A 28 2.32 5.18 -4.64
CA PHE A 28 1.16 4.34 -4.32
C PHE A 28 -0.20 5.03 -4.53
N LYS A 29 -0.23 6.35 -4.74
CA LYS A 29 -1.44 7.09 -5.15
C LYS A 29 -1.42 7.35 -6.65
N TYR A 30 -1.68 6.29 -7.42
CA TYR A 30 -2.12 6.30 -8.83
C TYR A 30 -1.52 7.41 -9.72
N ASN A 31 -0.49 7.09 -10.52
CA ASN A 31 -0.36 7.74 -11.83
C ASN A 31 0.23 6.78 -12.89
N PRO A 32 -0.54 6.38 -13.91
CA PRO A 32 -0.28 5.22 -14.74
C PRO A 32 0.40 5.61 -16.07
N ASN A 33 1.66 5.24 -16.24
CA ASN A 33 2.28 5.20 -17.58
C ASN A 33 2.09 3.80 -18.20
N LEU A 34 0.86 3.51 -18.62
CA LEU A 34 0.48 2.27 -19.31
C LEU A 34 1.30 1.99 -20.58
N LYS A 35 1.95 3.02 -21.16
CA LYS A 35 2.76 2.89 -22.38
C LYS A 35 4.11 2.20 -22.14
N MET A 36 4.74 2.43 -20.98
CA MET A 36 5.96 1.69 -20.58
C MET A 36 5.62 0.24 -20.26
N LEU A 37 4.52 0.02 -19.52
CA LEU A 37 4.04 -1.31 -19.17
C LEU A 37 3.81 -2.21 -20.40
N ALA A 38 3.26 -1.68 -21.50
CA ALA A 38 3.04 -2.44 -22.72
C ALA A 38 4.34 -2.80 -23.47
N GLU A 39 5.39 -1.98 -23.36
CA GLU A 39 6.72 -2.29 -23.91
C GLU A 39 7.50 -3.24 -23.01
N ASP A 40 7.42 -3.07 -21.69
CA ASP A 40 8.02 -3.96 -20.70
C ASP A 40 7.39 -5.36 -20.77
N ILE A 41 6.07 -5.46 -20.95
CA ILE A 41 5.36 -6.71 -21.28
C ILE A 41 5.85 -7.33 -22.57
N ARG A 42 6.11 -6.51 -23.60
CA ARG A 42 6.58 -7.01 -24.89
C ARG A 42 8.00 -7.56 -24.80
N ARG A 43 8.85 -6.90 -24.00
CA ARG A 43 10.25 -7.30 -23.74
C ARG A 43 10.34 -8.50 -22.80
N SER A 44 9.43 -8.63 -21.84
CA SER A 44 9.39 -9.74 -20.88
C SER A 44 8.80 -11.03 -21.41
N ARG A 45 8.29 -11.06 -22.65
CA ARG A 45 7.77 -12.29 -23.28
C ARG A 45 8.78 -13.44 -23.33
N ASN A 46 10.08 -13.13 -23.20
CA ASN A 46 11.16 -14.11 -23.19
C ASN A 46 11.85 -14.25 -21.82
N ASP A 47 11.34 -13.59 -20.77
CA ASP A 47 11.84 -13.72 -19.40
C ASP A 47 10.96 -14.72 -18.64
N GLU A 48 11.50 -15.92 -18.41
CA GLU A 48 10.81 -17.00 -17.72
C GLU A 48 10.50 -16.64 -16.25
N HIS A 49 11.37 -15.87 -15.59
CA HIS A 49 11.18 -15.48 -14.19
C HIS A 49 10.07 -14.46 -14.03
N LEU A 50 10.09 -13.41 -14.85
CA LEU A 50 9.03 -12.42 -14.86
C LEU A 50 7.68 -13.04 -15.27
N LYS A 51 7.68 -13.98 -16.22
CA LYS A 51 6.46 -14.72 -16.58
C LYS A 51 5.90 -15.50 -15.38
N ASN A 52 6.74 -16.24 -14.66
CA ASN A 52 6.32 -17.02 -13.50
C ASN A 52 5.83 -16.11 -12.36
N TYR A 53 6.50 -14.99 -12.11
CA TYR A 53 6.06 -13.98 -11.17
C TYR A 53 4.66 -13.45 -11.50
N LEU A 54 4.40 -13.09 -12.75
CA LEU A 54 3.11 -12.52 -13.17
C LEU A 54 1.97 -13.54 -13.10
N LEU A 55 2.25 -14.80 -13.48
CA LEU A 55 1.27 -15.88 -13.33
C LEU A 55 0.92 -16.10 -11.86
N LYS A 56 1.92 -16.08 -10.97
CA LYS A 56 1.68 -16.23 -9.53
C LYS A 56 0.92 -15.03 -8.95
N ALA A 57 1.23 -13.82 -9.39
CA ALA A 57 0.49 -12.63 -9.00
C ALA A 57 -0.99 -12.71 -9.41
N GLN A 58 -1.27 -13.19 -10.63
CA GLN A 58 -2.65 -13.39 -11.08
C GLN A 58 -3.38 -14.43 -10.22
N GLU A 59 -2.72 -15.52 -9.84
CA GLU A 59 -3.29 -16.56 -8.97
C GLU A 59 -3.62 -16.01 -7.57
N LEU A 60 -2.66 -15.35 -6.92
CA LEU A 60 -2.78 -14.91 -5.53
C LEU A 60 -3.81 -13.78 -5.36
N PHE A 61 -3.94 -12.91 -6.36
CA PHE A 61 -4.80 -11.72 -6.30
C PHE A 61 -6.03 -11.82 -7.20
N ALA A 62 -6.43 -13.04 -7.61
CA ALA A 62 -7.55 -13.28 -8.52
C ALA A 62 -8.87 -12.63 -8.04
N GLU A 63 -9.18 -12.72 -6.75
CA GLU A 63 -10.38 -12.14 -6.15
C GLU A 63 -10.41 -10.59 -6.21
N ASP A 64 -9.23 -9.95 -6.14
CA ASP A 64 -9.08 -8.49 -6.24
C ASP A 64 -9.21 -7.99 -7.69
N ILE A 65 -9.01 -8.89 -8.65
CA ILE A 65 -9.10 -8.62 -10.09
C ILE A 65 -10.56 -8.65 -10.56
N GLU A 66 -11.35 -9.64 -10.11
CA GLU A 66 -12.74 -9.83 -10.57
C GLU A 66 -13.70 -8.69 -10.19
N LYS A 67 -13.40 -7.93 -9.12
CA LYS A 67 -14.19 -6.75 -8.72
C LYS A 67 -14.04 -5.54 -9.67
N THR A 68 -13.15 -5.58 -10.67
CA THR A 68 -12.95 -4.49 -11.63
C THR A 68 -13.69 -4.74 -12.96
N LYS A 69 -14.64 -3.85 -13.33
CA LYS A 69 -15.41 -3.95 -14.59
C LYS A 69 -14.46 -4.10 -15.79
N ALA A 70 -14.73 -5.09 -16.64
CA ALA A 70 -14.01 -5.31 -17.89
C ALA A 70 -14.09 -4.07 -18.80
N VAL A 71 -12.97 -3.34 -18.92
CA VAL A 71 -12.84 -2.24 -19.88
C VAL A 71 -12.55 -2.85 -21.25
N LYS A 72 -13.23 -2.37 -22.30
CA LYS A 72 -13.14 -2.82 -23.70
C LYS A 72 -11.72 -2.78 -24.34
N SER A 73 -10.74 -2.29 -23.61
CA SER A 73 -9.31 -2.46 -23.90
C SER A 73 -8.67 -3.03 -22.63
N PRO A 74 -8.08 -4.24 -22.67
CA PRO A 74 -7.50 -4.89 -21.50
C PRO A 74 -6.16 -4.23 -21.15
N ALA A 75 -6.20 -2.95 -20.82
CA ALA A 75 -5.08 -2.27 -20.19
C ALA A 75 -5.12 -2.67 -18.70
N LEU A 76 -4.69 -3.92 -18.45
CA LEU A 76 -4.11 -4.43 -17.21
C LEU A 76 -4.53 -3.64 -15.97
N GLY A 77 -5.68 -3.95 -15.37
CA GLY A 77 -6.24 -3.25 -14.21
C GLY A 77 -5.27 -3.19 -13.00
N ASN A 78 -5.62 -3.82 -11.87
CA ASN A 78 -4.66 -3.94 -10.76
C ASN A 78 -3.38 -4.67 -11.18
N HIS A 79 -3.40 -5.41 -12.31
CA HIS A 79 -2.23 -6.08 -12.86
C HIS A 79 -1.03 -5.18 -13.13
N SER A 80 -1.26 -3.91 -13.46
CA SER A 80 -0.18 -2.94 -13.70
C SER A 80 0.72 -2.73 -12.48
N ILE A 81 0.22 -2.96 -11.27
CA ILE A 81 1.03 -2.89 -10.05
C ILE A 81 2.07 -4.01 -9.98
N PHE A 82 1.70 -5.24 -10.36
CA PHE A 82 2.60 -6.40 -10.25
C PHE A 82 3.82 -6.24 -11.14
N TYR A 83 3.64 -5.76 -12.37
CA TYR A 83 4.78 -5.45 -13.25
C TYR A 83 5.74 -4.41 -12.66
N TYR A 84 5.22 -3.41 -11.94
CA TYR A 84 6.04 -2.39 -11.31
C TYR A 84 6.73 -2.90 -10.04
N MET A 85 6.09 -3.83 -9.32
CA MET A 85 6.64 -4.38 -8.08
C MET A 85 7.67 -5.49 -8.33
N TYR A 86 7.80 -5.99 -9.55
CA TYR A 86 8.92 -6.85 -9.93
C TYR A 86 10.26 -6.09 -9.81
N GLY A 87 11.23 -6.69 -9.12
CA GLY A 87 12.49 -6.11 -8.65
C GLY A 87 12.35 -5.27 -7.37
N HIS A 88 11.15 -5.13 -6.82
CA HIS A 88 10.81 -4.24 -5.73
C HIS A 88 9.90 -4.88 -4.67
N MET A 89 9.82 -6.22 -4.60
CA MET A 89 8.87 -6.89 -3.72
C MET A 89 9.17 -6.67 -2.23
N ASN A 90 10.44 -6.51 -1.85
CA ASN A 90 10.81 -6.18 -0.47
C ASN A 90 10.19 -4.85 -0.02
N ASP A 91 10.14 -3.86 -0.91
CA ASP A 91 9.49 -2.57 -0.60
C ASP A 91 7.98 -2.77 -0.39
N TRP A 92 7.36 -3.68 -1.16
CA TRP A 92 5.94 -4.00 -0.98
C TRP A 92 5.67 -4.73 0.32
N VAL A 93 6.49 -5.74 0.65
CA VAL A 93 6.35 -6.51 1.89
C VAL A 93 6.42 -5.56 3.09
N ASN A 94 7.44 -4.70 3.14
CA ASN A 94 7.60 -3.72 4.21
C ASN A 94 6.40 -2.76 4.31
N TYR A 95 5.85 -2.35 3.15
CA TYR A 95 4.66 -1.51 3.12
C TYR A 95 3.42 -2.23 3.65
N ALA A 96 3.18 -3.48 3.23
CA ALA A 96 2.05 -4.28 3.69
C ALA A 96 2.16 -4.64 5.19
N GLU A 97 3.38 -4.91 5.68
CA GLU A 97 3.63 -5.11 7.12
C GLU A 97 3.30 -3.85 7.92
N LYS A 98 3.70 -2.68 7.41
CA LYS A 98 3.37 -1.40 8.01
C LYS A 98 1.86 -1.17 8.06
N GLU A 99 1.13 -1.41 6.97
CA GLU A 99 -0.33 -1.31 6.93
C GLU A 99 -0.94 -2.21 8.02
N LEU A 100 -0.50 -3.47 8.12
CA LEU A 100 -1.00 -4.40 9.12
C LEU A 100 -0.73 -3.95 10.57
N ILE A 101 0.45 -3.42 10.86
CA ILE A 101 0.78 -2.87 12.19
C ILE A 101 -0.16 -1.70 12.53
N GLN A 102 -0.46 -0.84 11.56
CA GLN A 102 -1.36 0.30 11.74
C GLN A 102 -2.80 -0.15 12.00
N GLU A 103 -3.32 -1.10 11.22
CA GLU A 103 -4.68 -1.62 11.42
C GLU A 103 -4.81 -2.31 12.79
N LYS A 104 -3.80 -3.07 13.23
CA LYS A 104 -3.75 -3.67 14.57
C LYS A 104 -3.72 -2.62 15.66
N ALA A 105 -2.97 -1.55 15.49
CA ALA A 105 -2.95 -0.44 16.44
C ALA A 105 -4.32 0.27 16.52
N MET A 106 -5.01 0.46 15.39
CA MET A 106 -6.36 1.02 15.35
C MET A 106 -7.39 0.13 16.04
N LEU A 107 -7.22 -1.20 16.03
CA LEU A 107 -8.06 -2.12 16.81
C LEU A 107 -7.76 -2.01 18.31
N THR A 108 -6.49 -2.05 18.70
CA THR A 108 -6.10 -1.97 20.12
C THR A 108 -6.59 -0.67 20.76
N GLN A 109 -6.44 0.46 20.06
CA GLN A 109 -6.95 1.74 20.58
C GLN A 109 -8.47 1.74 20.69
N ALA A 110 -9.20 1.08 19.77
CA ALA A 110 -10.66 1.05 19.79
C ALA A 110 -11.18 0.32 21.04
N TYR A 111 -10.50 -0.74 21.48
CA TYR A 111 -10.81 -1.41 22.75
C TYR A 111 -10.46 -0.59 23.99
N ARG A 112 -9.54 0.36 23.86
CA ARG A 112 -9.02 1.19 24.96
C ARG A 112 -9.20 2.67 24.64
N LEU A 113 -10.38 3.02 24.13
CA LEU A 113 -10.66 4.33 23.54
C LEU A 113 -10.52 5.45 24.57
N GLU A 114 -11.03 5.26 25.78
CA GLU A 114 -10.94 6.26 26.84
C GLU A 114 -9.48 6.59 27.20
N GLU A 115 -8.66 5.56 27.40
CA GLU A 115 -7.22 5.71 27.69
C GLU A 115 -6.50 6.38 26.52
N THR A 116 -6.81 5.98 25.28
CA THR A 116 -6.26 6.58 24.06
C THR A 116 -6.55 8.08 24.02
N ILE A 117 -7.82 8.47 24.22
CA ILE A 117 -8.24 9.88 24.21
C ILE A 117 -7.55 10.67 25.32
N GLN A 118 -7.43 10.09 26.53
CA GLN A 118 -6.73 10.73 27.64
C GLN A 118 -5.26 10.97 27.31
N ILE A 119 -4.55 9.97 26.78
CA ILE A 119 -3.16 10.10 26.35
C ILE A 119 -3.04 11.23 25.31
N LEU A 120 -3.87 11.23 24.27
CA LEU A 120 -3.80 12.21 23.19
C LEU A 120 -4.10 13.64 23.65
N LYS A 121 -5.04 13.82 24.60
CA LYS A 121 -5.41 15.13 25.13
C LYS A 121 -4.42 15.68 26.16
N LEU A 122 -3.84 14.82 26.98
CA LEU A 122 -2.99 15.22 28.11
C LEU A 122 -1.50 15.29 27.74
N SER A 123 -1.09 14.69 26.63
CA SER A 123 0.29 14.77 26.15
C SER A 123 0.61 16.18 25.66
N ARG A 124 1.78 16.70 26.03
CA ARG A 124 2.22 18.07 25.70
C ARG A 124 2.93 18.14 24.36
N SER A 125 3.28 16.99 23.78
CA SER A 125 3.92 16.88 22.48
C SER A 125 3.52 15.59 21.77
N TYR A 126 3.69 15.58 20.44
CA TYR A 126 3.50 14.38 19.62
C TYR A 126 4.38 13.22 20.10
N LYS A 127 5.66 13.50 20.39
CA LYS A 127 6.61 12.49 20.87
C LYS A 127 6.14 11.85 22.18
N GLU A 128 5.72 12.68 23.13
CA GLU A 128 5.18 12.19 24.41
C GLU A 128 3.91 11.34 24.22
N ALA A 129 3.03 11.74 23.30
CA ALA A 129 1.83 10.96 22.98
C ALA A 129 2.20 9.58 22.42
N VAL A 130 3.16 9.52 21.50
CA VAL A 130 3.65 8.26 20.91
C VAL A 130 4.26 7.36 21.98
N GLU A 131 5.15 7.88 22.83
CA GLU A 131 5.79 7.11 23.91
C GLU A 131 4.73 6.54 24.88
N LYS A 132 3.76 7.37 25.29
CA LYS A 132 2.66 6.93 26.17
C LYS A 132 1.74 5.90 25.52
N LEU A 133 1.46 6.03 24.23
CA LEU A 133 0.68 5.04 23.48
C LEU A 133 1.43 3.70 23.40
N MET A 134 2.74 3.71 23.16
CA MET A 134 3.55 2.49 23.17
C MET A 134 3.54 1.83 24.55
N GLU A 135 3.79 2.60 25.61
CA GLU A 135 3.87 2.08 26.98
C GLU A 135 2.51 1.60 27.51
N THR A 136 1.46 2.40 27.32
CA THR A 136 0.16 2.13 27.95
C THR A 136 -0.62 1.09 27.16
N LEU A 137 -0.63 1.20 25.82
CA LEU A 137 -1.41 0.33 24.94
C LEU A 137 -0.60 -0.85 24.40
N GLY A 138 0.72 -0.91 24.63
CA GLY A 138 1.59 -1.96 24.08
C GLY A 138 1.72 -1.88 22.56
N LEU A 139 1.61 -0.68 21.98
CA LEU A 139 1.69 -0.48 20.54
C LEU A 139 3.14 -0.49 20.05
N ASP A 140 3.36 -1.02 18.86
CA ASP A 140 4.59 -0.77 18.11
C ASP A 140 4.73 0.73 17.77
N GLU A 141 5.96 1.23 17.63
CA GLU A 141 6.22 2.64 17.33
C GLU A 141 5.50 3.12 16.05
N ILE A 142 5.46 2.29 15.01
CA ILE A 142 4.74 2.61 13.76
C ILE A 142 3.24 2.78 14.03
N GLY A 143 2.68 1.86 14.81
CA GLY A 143 1.26 1.87 15.18
C GLY A 143 0.92 3.05 16.09
N ALA A 144 1.74 3.33 17.09
CA ALA A 144 1.57 4.45 18.01
C ALA A 144 1.64 5.80 17.29
N ARG A 145 2.62 5.99 16.40
CA ARG A 145 2.71 7.17 15.53
C ARG A 145 1.46 7.33 14.68
N TYR A 146 0.99 6.24 14.07
CA TYR A 146 -0.21 6.26 13.24
C TYR A 146 -1.45 6.69 14.03
N VAL A 147 -1.68 6.12 15.21
CA VAL A 147 -2.79 6.49 16.10
C VAL A 147 -2.67 7.95 16.54
N ALA A 148 -1.47 8.42 16.91
CA ALA A 148 -1.23 9.80 17.32
C ALA A 148 -1.48 10.83 16.19
N ASP A 149 -1.25 10.45 14.94
CA ASP A 149 -1.49 11.29 13.76
C ASP A 149 -2.97 11.33 13.33
N GLN A 150 -3.81 10.41 13.83
CA GLN A 150 -5.22 10.39 13.47
C GLN A 150 -6.02 11.52 14.11
N ARG A 151 -7.06 11.95 13.38
CA ARG A 151 -8.06 12.84 13.94
C ARG A 151 -8.88 12.08 14.99
N LEU A 152 -9.25 12.74 16.09
CA LEU A 152 -10.10 12.15 17.13
C LEU A 152 -11.39 11.53 16.56
N SER A 153 -11.99 12.14 15.53
CA SER A 153 -13.20 11.60 14.89
C SER A 153 -12.99 10.23 14.22
N VAL A 154 -11.78 9.96 13.73
CA VAL A 154 -11.41 8.66 13.15
C VAL A 154 -11.24 7.65 14.27
N ILE A 155 -10.48 8.01 15.31
CA ILE A 155 -10.20 7.18 16.49
C ILE A 155 -11.49 6.71 17.17
N THR A 156 -12.43 7.64 17.41
CA THR A 156 -13.74 7.33 18.03
C THR A 156 -14.71 6.62 17.09
N GLY A 157 -14.45 6.65 15.79
CA GLY A 157 -15.33 6.10 14.76
C GLY A 157 -15.06 4.64 14.42
N ILE A 158 -14.00 4.04 14.97
CA ILE A 158 -13.64 2.64 14.71
C ILE A 158 -14.63 1.71 15.41
N ILE A 159 -15.20 0.79 14.63
CA ILE A 159 -16.01 -0.33 15.13
C ILE A 159 -15.09 -1.55 15.22
N PRO A 160 -14.83 -2.12 16.40
CA PRO A 160 -13.83 -3.18 16.57
C PRO A 160 -14.06 -4.41 15.69
N ASP A 161 -15.31 -4.82 15.46
CA ASP A 161 -15.59 -6.02 14.66
C ASP A 161 -15.31 -5.78 13.16
N VAL A 162 -15.70 -4.63 12.61
CA VAL A 162 -15.34 -4.22 11.24
C VAL A 162 -13.82 -4.11 11.11
N GLN A 163 -13.15 -3.59 12.15
CA GLN A 163 -11.70 -3.46 12.16
C GLN A 163 -10.99 -4.81 12.18
N LYS A 164 -11.55 -5.85 12.80
CA LYS A 164 -11.01 -7.22 12.71
C LYS A 164 -11.09 -7.75 11.29
N GLU A 165 -12.23 -7.57 10.62
CA GLU A 165 -12.39 -7.97 9.21
C GLU A 165 -11.35 -7.27 8.33
N CYS A 166 -11.14 -5.97 8.51
CA CYS A 166 -10.07 -5.23 7.82
C CYS A 166 -8.68 -5.83 8.10
N ILE A 167 -8.37 -6.22 9.35
CA ILE A 167 -7.10 -6.85 9.69
C ILE A 167 -6.95 -8.19 8.98
N GLU A 168 -7.98 -9.03 8.96
CA GLU A 168 -7.96 -10.32 8.26
C GLU A 168 -7.68 -10.15 6.76
N GLU A 169 -8.29 -9.15 6.12
CA GLU A 169 -8.01 -8.80 4.72
C GLU A 169 -6.55 -8.36 4.52
N HIS A 170 -6.00 -7.54 5.43
CA HIS A 170 -4.60 -7.11 5.38
C HIS A 170 -3.62 -8.25 5.66
N GLU A 171 -3.96 -9.21 6.53
CA GLU A 171 -3.17 -10.41 6.79
C GLU A 171 -3.13 -11.32 5.55
N LYS A 172 -4.28 -11.55 4.91
CA LYS A 172 -4.36 -12.29 3.64
C LYS A 172 -3.51 -11.59 2.56
N ARG A 173 -3.66 -10.27 2.41
CA ARG A 173 -2.88 -9.48 1.46
C ARG A 173 -1.39 -9.56 1.74
N LEU A 174 -0.96 -9.40 3.00
CA LEU A 174 0.46 -9.50 3.36
C LEU A 174 1.01 -10.91 3.05
N SER A 175 0.25 -11.95 3.34
CA SER A 175 0.62 -13.32 2.99
C SER A 175 0.81 -13.49 1.49
N ASN A 176 -0.11 -12.97 0.67
CA ASN A 176 0.00 -12.99 -0.78
C ASN A 176 1.22 -12.20 -1.29
N VAL A 177 1.48 -11.01 -0.74
CA VAL A 177 2.64 -10.19 -1.13
C VAL A 177 3.96 -10.91 -0.78
N LYS A 178 4.03 -11.55 0.40
CA LYS A 178 5.21 -12.33 0.81
C LYS A 178 5.43 -13.56 -0.08
N GLU A 179 4.37 -14.28 -0.41
CA GLU A 179 4.44 -15.41 -1.33
C GLU A 179 4.92 -14.96 -2.71
N LEU A 180 4.35 -13.87 -3.24
CA LEU A 180 4.76 -13.32 -4.54
C LEU A 180 6.22 -12.83 -4.52
N ALA A 181 6.71 -12.33 -3.38
CA ALA A 181 8.10 -11.90 -3.23
C ALA A 181 9.11 -13.03 -3.43
N THR A 182 8.71 -14.29 -3.23
CA THR A 182 9.59 -15.45 -3.49
C THR A 182 9.87 -15.67 -4.99
N TYR A 183 9.07 -15.05 -5.85
CA TYR A 183 9.23 -15.07 -7.31
C TYR A 183 9.95 -13.82 -7.83
N ASP A 184 10.34 -12.90 -6.94
CA ASP A 184 11.16 -11.75 -7.24
C ASP A 184 12.64 -12.15 -7.20
N ARG A 185 13.37 -11.95 -8.30
CA ARG A 185 14.80 -12.33 -8.42
C ARG A 185 15.70 -11.12 -8.59
#